data_AF-A0A930PSK0-F1
#
_entry.id   AF-A0A930PSK0-F1
#
_cell.length_a   1.000
_cell.length_b   1.000
_cell.length_c   1.000
_cell.angle_alpha   90.00
_cell.angle_beta   90.00
_cell.angle_gamma   90.00
#
_symmetry.space_group_name_H-M   'P 1'
#
loop_
_entity.id
_entity.type
_entity.pdbx_description
1 polymer ?
#
loop_
_entity_poly.entity_id
_entity_poly.type
_entity_poly.pdbx_seq_one_letter_code
_entity_poly.pdbx_strand_id
1 'polypeptide(L)'
;MKDPRFRTLDAGDVYEMIHTEIYRVLETAYEPALYKKGLIRLDIRTRDGACISPDRTVPDNWQDLAFALSALNVVTGATEWTRVVRRDDGEVFVIKLDYSAGEVEYVD
;
A
#
# COMPACT_ATOMS: atom_id res chain seq x y z
N MET A 1 -13.98 20.84 -28.52
CA MET A 1 -12.65 21.06 -27.94
C MET A 1 -11.97 19.71 -27.86
N LYS A 2 -10.68 19.60 -28.20
CA LYS A 2 -9.92 18.37 -27.89
C LYS A 2 -9.52 18.45 -26.42
N ASP A 3 -9.67 17.35 -25.69
CA ASP A 3 -9.23 17.32 -24.30
C ASP A 3 -7.75 17.67 -24.17
N PRO A 4 -7.35 18.36 -23.09
CA PRO A 4 -5.95 18.68 -22.85
C PRO A 4 -5.12 17.39 -22.77
N ARG A 5 -3.92 17.43 -23.37
CA ARG A 5 -2.97 16.31 -23.40
C ARG A 5 -2.44 15.89 -22.02
N PHE A 6 -2.56 16.77 -21.04
CA PHE A 6 -2.11 16.55 -19.66
C PHE A 6 -3.26 16.91 -18.71
N ARG A 7 -3.39 16.12 -17.64
CA ARG A 7 -4.31 16.39 -16.54
C ARG A 7 -3.56 16.35 -15.22
N THR A 8 -3.97 17.20 -14.28
CA THR A 8 -3.51 17.13 -12.88
C THR A 8 -4.24 15.98 -12.20
N LEU A 9 -3.53 15.21 -11.37
CA LEU A 9 -4.16 14.24 -10.48
C LEU A 9 -4.59 14.96 -9.20
N ASP A 10 -5.82 14.72 -8.78
CA ASP A 10 -6.30 15.18 -7.47
C ASP A 10 -6.18 14.08 -6.40
N ALA A 11 -6.57 14.41 -5.17
CA ALA A 11 -6.51 13.46 -4.07
C ALA A 11 -7.39 12.23 -4.31
N GLY A 12 -8.54 12.39 -4.97
CA GLY A 12 -9.44 11.30 -5.33
C GLY A 12 -8.79 10.33 -6.30
N ASP A 13 -8.20 10.86 -7.39
CA ASP A 13 -7.42 10.06 -8.35
C ASP A 13 -6.35 9.21 -7.65
N VAL A 14 -5.61 9.82 -6.72
CA VAL A 14 -4.53 9.13 -5.99
C VAL A 14 -5.06 8.10 -5.00
N TYR A 15 -6.17 8.38 -4.31
CA TYR A 15 -6.79 7.38 -3.43
C TYR A 15 -7.30 6.16 -4.20
N GLU A 16 -7.87 6.37 -5.40
CA GLU A 16 -8.30 5.28 -6.29
C GLU A 16 -7.10 4.46 -6.80
N MET A 17 -5.97 5.11 -7.10
CA MET A 17 -4.74 4.40 -7.44
C MET A 17 -4.25 3.52 -6.29
N ILE A 18 -4.14 4.08 -5.07
CA ILE A 18 -3.72 3.29 -3.89
C ILE A 18 -4.69 2.14 -3.65
N HIS A 19 -6.00 2.41 -3.75
CA HIS A 19 -7.03 1.38 -3.57
C HIS A 19 -6.86 0.23 -4.57
N THR A 20 -6.74 0.54 -5.86
CA THR A 20 -6.53 -0.45 -6.92
C THR A 20 -5.30 -1.30 -6.64
N GLU A 21 -4.16 -0.68 -6.34
CA GLU A 21 -2.91 -1.42 -6.17
C GLU A 21 -2.84 -2.22 -4.87
N ILE A 22 -3.41 -1.71 -3.77
CA ILE A 22 -3.50 -2.47 -2.51
C ILE A 22 -4.40 -3.70 -2.69
N TYR A 23 -5.53 -3.56 -3.36
CA TYR A 23 -6.47 -4.69 -3.52
C TYR A 23 -5.88 -5.79 -4.39
N ARG A 24 -5.07 -5.45 -5.40
CA ARG A 24 -4.28 -6.45 -6.15
C ARG A 24 -3.34 -7.27 -5.25
N VAL A 25 -2.69 -6.63 -4.27
CA VAL A 25 -1.88 -7.36 -3.28
C VAL A 25 -2.76 -8.29 -2.43
N LEU A 26 -3.90 -7.80 -1.96
CA LEU A 26 -4.81 -8.59 -1.12
C LEU A 26 -5.41 -9.80 -1.83
N GLU A 27 -5.52 -9.81 -3.15
CA GLU A 27 -5.95 -11.00 -3.90
C GLU A 27 -4.94 -12.17 -3.80
N THR A 28 -3.70 -11.88 -3.43
CA THR A 28 -2.62 -12.88 -3.31
C THR A 28 -2.11 -13.04 -1.88
N ALA A 29 -2.39 -12.09 -0.99
CA ALA A 29 -2.03 -12.16 0.42
C ALA A 29 -3.12 -12.87 1.25
N TYR A 30 -2.89 -14.14 1.57
CA TYR A 30 -3.84 -14.96 2.34
C TYR A 30 -3.65 -14.88 3.86
N GLU A 31 -2.52 -14.36 4.32
CA GLU A 31 -2.11 -14.23 5.71
C GLU A 31 -1.58 -12.80 5.99
N PRO A 32 -1.58 -12.33 7.25
CA PRO A 32 -0.92 -11.08 7.61
C PRO A 32 0.56 -11.09 7.19
N ALA A 33 1.00 -10.00 6.56
CA ALA A 33 2.29 -9.91 5.89
C ALA A 33 2.91 -8.51 6.06
N LEU A 34 4.24 -8.48 6.10
CA LEU A 34 5.03 -7.25 6.07
C LEU A 34 5.91 -7.25 4.83
N TYR A 35 5.61 -6.36 3.89
CA TYR A 35 6.45 -6.10 2.74
C TYR A 35 7.25 -4.83 2.96
N LYS A 36 8.54 -4.87 2.64
CA LYS A 36 9.40 -3.69 2.69
C LYS A 36 10.45 -3.76 1.60
N LYS A 37 10.63 -2.66 0.88
CA LYS A 37 11.72 -2.48 -0.08
C LYS A 37 12.03 -1.00 -0.24
N GLY A 38 13.30 -0.66 -0.01
CA GLY A 38 13.72 0.73 0.11
C GLY A 38 13.00 1.43 1.27
N LEU A 39 12.45 2.62 1.02
CA LEU A 39 11.78 3.44 2.02
C LEU A 39 10.29 3.13 2.19
N ILE A 40 9.75 2.17 1.44
CA ILE A 40 8.31 1.89 1.42
C ILE A 40 8.03 0.62 2.20
N ARG A 41 6.96 0.66 2.96
CA ARG A 41 6.46 -0.46 3.76
C ARG A 41 4.97 -0.63 3.54
N LEU A 42 4.56 -1.87 3.31
CA LEU A 42 3.17 -2.30 3.32
C LEU A 42 3.00 -3.33 4.44
N ASP A 43 2.16 -2.98 5.39
CA ASP A 43 1.90 -3.72 6.62
C ASP A 43 0.43 -4.14 6.64
N ILE A 44 0.19 -5.45 6.55
CA ILE A 44 -1.14 -6.06 6.50
C ILE A 44 -1.29 -6.88 7.77
N ARG A 45 -2.20 -6.44 8.66
CA ARG A 45 -2.49 -7.09 9.94
C ARG A 45 -3.93 -7.56 9.97
N THR A 46 -4.21 -8.65 10.67
CA THR A 46 -5.58 -8.97 11.06
C THR A 46 -6.04 -8.03 12.18
N ARG A 47 -7.35 -7.94 12.41
CA ARG A 47 -7.95 -7.13 13.49
C ARG A 47 -7.30 -7.37 14.85
N ASP A 48 -6.91 -8.61 15.12
CA ASP A 48 -6.39 -9.04 16.41
C ASP A 48 -4.86 -8.84 16.51
N GLY A 49 -4.23 -8.22 15.50
CA GLY A 49 -2.82 -7.86 15.48
C GLY A 49 -1.88 -9.07 15.40
N ALA A 50 -2.31 -10.14 14.71
CA ALA A 50 -1.54 -11.38 14.59
C ALA A 50 -0.11 -11.14 14.06
N CYS A 51 0.80 -12.03 14.48
CA CYS A 51 2.24 -11.93 14.22
C CYS A 51 2.52 -11.77 12.73
N ILE A 52 3.32 -10.77 12.37
CA ILE A 52 3.60 -10.43 10.99
C ILE A 52 4.88 -11.14 10.55
N SER A 53 4.77 -11.99 9.53
CA SER A 53 5.95 -12.57 8.89
C SER A 53 6.47 -11.59 7.84
N PRO A 54 7.75 -11.15 7.92
CA PRO A 54 8.35 -10.38 6.84
C PRO A 54 8.40 -11.25 5.59
N ASP A 55 7.86 -10.73 4.49
CA ASP A 55 7.95 -11.39 3.19
C ASP A 55 9.14 -10.82 2.42
N ARG A 56 10.03 -11.72 2.01
CA ARG A 56 11.24 -11.37 1.25
C ARG A 56 10.91 -11.01 -0.20
N THR A 57 9.77 -11.48 -0.71
CA THR A 57 9.34 -11.21 -2.08
C THR A 57 8.21 -10.18 -2.06
N VAL A 58 8.50 -8.97 -2.52
CA VAL A 58 7.46 -7.94 -2.68
C VAL A 58 6.50 -8.29 -3.82
N PRO A 59 5.24 -7.81 -3.76
CA PRO A 59 4.26 -7.93 -4.85
C PRO A 59 4.79 -7.43 -6.19
N ASP A 60 4.25 -7.95 -7.29
CA ASP A 60 4.66 -7.59 -8.65
C ASP A 60 4.40 -6.10 -8.98
N ASN A 61 3.34 -5.54 -8.41
CA ASN A 61 2.92 -4.14 -8.53
C ASN A 61 3.60 -3.21 -7.50
N TRP A 62 4.72 -3.63 -6.89
CA TRP A 62 5.40 -2.82 -5.87
C TRP A 62 5.80 -1.41 -6.36
N GLN A 63 6.19 -1.29 -7.62
CA GLN A 63 6.54 0.02 -8.20
C GLN A 63 5.32 0.95 -8.31
N ASP A 64 4.14 0.40 -8.57
CA ASP A 64 2.89 1.16 -8.66
C ASP A 64 2.45 1.64 -7.27
N LEU A 65 2.56 0.78 -6.24
CA LEU A 65 2.35 1.16 -4.84
C LEU A 65 3.31 2.27 -4.38
N ALA A 66 4.59 2.13 -4.74
CA ALA A 66 5.62 3.13 -4.46
C ALA A 66 5.27 4.49 -5.06
N PHE A 67 4.83 4.47 -6.32
CA PHE A 67 4.41 5.66 -7.04
C PHE A 67 3.15 6.28 -6.42
N ALA A 68 2.15 5.47 -6.09
CA ALA A 68 0.89 5.94 -5.51
C ALA A 68 1.10 6.62 -4.14
N LEU A 69 1.97 6.07 -3.27
CA LEU A 69 2.35 6.70 -2.00
C LEU A 69 3.09 8.03 -2.22
N SER A 70 3.96 8.10 -3.23
CA SER A 70 4.65 9.33 -3.64
C SER A 70 3.69 10.40 -4.14
N ALA A 71 2.74 10.02 -4.99
CA ALA A 71 1.69 10.91 -5.46
C ALA A 71 0.84 11.41 -4.28
N LEU A 72 0.52 10.56 -3.31
CA LEU A 72 -0.25 10.95 -2.12
C LEU A 72 0.48 12.03 -1.33
N ASN A 73 1.78 11.84 -1.09
CA ASN A 73 2.59 12.83 -0.40
C ASN A 73 2.66 14.15 -1.18
N VAL A 74 2.85 14.11 -2.51
CA VAL A 74 2.88 15.32 -3.34
C VAL A 74 1.54 16.06 -3.33
N VAL A 75 0.42 15.35 -3.44
CA VAL A 75 -0.91 15.95 -3.63
C VAL A 75 -1.54 16.38 -2.30
N THR A 76 -1.28 15.64 -1.21
CA THR A 76 -1.96 15.84 0.08
C THR A 76 -1.02 16.15 1.24
N GLY A 77 0.28 15.96 1.08
CA GLY A 77 1.27 16.01 2.16
C GLY A 77 1.26 14.79 3.08
N ALA A 78 0.39 13.80 2.85
CA ALA A 78 0.31 12.60 3.68
C ALA A 78 1.42 11.61 3.32
N THR A 79 2.15 11.15 4.34
CA THR A 79 3.24 10.17 4.21
C THR A 79 2.77 8.73 4.46
N GLU A 80 1.48 8.56 4.75
CA GLU A 80 0.89 7.25 5.02
C GLU A 80 -0.56 7.18 4.54
N TRP A 81 -0.96 5.95 4.21
CA TRP A 81 -2.32 5.57 3.94
C TRP A 81 -2.67 4.38 4.85
N THR A 82 -3.81 4.44 5.52
CA THR A 82 -4.27 3.36 6.41
C THR A 82 -5.76 3.13 6.25
N ARG A 83 -6.18 1.86 6.10
CA ARG A 83 -7.60 1.48 6.02
C ARG A 83 -7.87 0.13 6.66
N VAL A 84 -9.13 -0.06 7.04
CA VAL A 84 -9.67 -1.34 7.45
C VAL A 84 -10.41 -1.95 6.27
N VAL A 85 -10.08 -3.18 5.90
CA VAL A 85 -10.69 -3.92 4.79
C VAL A 85 -11.30 -5.21 5.33
N ARG A 86 -12.48 -5.56 4.84
CA ARG A 86 -13.16 -6.82 5.16
C ARG A 86 -13.19 -7.69 3.91
N ARG A 87 -12.69 -8.92 4.02
CA ARG A 87 -12.76 -9.94 2.95
C ARG A 87 -14.12 -10.65 3.00
N ASP A 88 -14.50 -11.28 1.90
CA ASP A 88 -15.80 -11.94 1.74
C ASP A 88 -16.06 -13.08 2.74
N ASP A 89 -15.01 -13.72 3.24
CA ASP A 89 -15.08 -14.75 4.28
C ASP A 89 -15.28 -14.17 5.70
N GLY A 90 -15.32 -12.84 5.82
CA GLY A 90 -15.55 -12.12 7.05
C GLY A 90 -14.29 -11.70 7.80
N GLU A 91 -13.10 -12.10 7.33
CA GLU A 91 -11.83 -11.68 7.92
C GLU A 91 -11.64 -10.16 7.77
N VAL A 92 -11.07 -9.52 8.80
CA VAL A 92 -10.87 -8.07 8.83
C VAL A 92 -9.39 -7.76 8.95
N PHE A 93 -8.90 -6.96 8.00
CA PHE A 93 -7.52 -6.53 7.91
C PHE A 93 -7.39 -5.04 8.19
N VAL A 94 -6.32 -4.66 8.90
CA VAL A 94 -5.80 -3.30 8.96
C VAL A 94 -4.60 -3.23 8.05
N ILE A 95 -4.66 -2.34 7.05
CA ILE A 95 -3.63 -2.19 6.03
C ILE A 95 -3.01 -0.81 6.20
N LYS A 96 -1.68 -0.77 6.28
CA LYS A 96 -0.89 0.44 6.33
C LYS A 96 0.15 0.45 5.21
N LEU A 97 0.11 1.49 4.39
CA LEU A 97 1.15 1.82 3.41
C LEU A 97 1.83 3.11 3.86
N ASP A 98 3.14 3.08 4.13
CA ASP A 98 3.86 4.25 4.61
C ASP A 98 5.33 4.32 4.18
N TYR A 99 5.91 5.51 4.35
CA TYR A 99 7.35 5.68 4.30
C TYR A 99 7.97 5.21 5.62
N SER A 100 8.68 4.10 5.59
CA SER A 100 9.43 3.58 6.75
C SER A 100 10.81 4.25 6.81
N ALA A 101 10.99 5.24 7.67
CA ALA A 101 12.32 5.77 8.01
C ALA A 101 12.97 4.90 9.12
N GLY A 102 14.00 4.12 8.76
CA GLY A 102 14.92 3.51 9.74
C GLY A 102 14.58 2.09 10.23
N GLU A 103 15.65 1.31 10.32
CA GLU A 103 15.90 -0.02 10.92
C GLU A 103 14.85 -1.12 10.72
N VAL A 104 14.95 -1.77 9.57
CA VAL A 104 15.57 -3.11 9.37
C VAL A 104 15.43 -3.34 7.86
N GLU A 105 16.52 -3.28 7.11
CA GLU A 105 16.56 -4.06 5.86
C GLU A 105 16.67 -5.51 6.34
N TYR A 106 15.59 -6.28 6.20
CA TYR A 106 15.68 -7.72 6.38
C TYR A 106 16.35 -8.25 5.10
N VAL A 107 17.67 -8.10 5.06
CA VAL A 107 18.52 -8.65 4.01
C VAL A 107 18.49 -10.18 4.12
N ASP A 108 18.54 -10.86 2.97
CA ASP A 108 18.47 -12.31 2.81
C ASP A 108 19.31 -13.15 3.80
#